data_AF-A0A838FQ32-F1
#
_entry.id   AF-A0A838FQ32-F1
#
_cell.length_a   1.000
_cell.length_b   1.000
_cell.length_c   1.000
_cell.angle_alpha   90.00
_cell.angle_beta   90.00
_cell.angle_gamma   90.00
#
_symmetry.space_group_name_H-M   'P 1'
#
loop_
_entity.id
_entity.type
_entity.pdbx_description
1 polymer ?
#
loop_
_entity_poly.entity_id
_entity_poly.type
_entity_poly.pdbx_seq_one_letter_code
_entity_poly.pdbx_strand_id
1 'polypeptide(L)' 'MQVDAAIAPHCPSCNSQMVRRNAKRGVNAGSEFWGCRNYPRCRGTREI' A
#
# COMPACT_ATOMS: atom_id res chain seq x y z
N MET A 1 -25.94 -3.04 5.42
CA MET A 1 -24.68 -3.79 5.54
C MET A 1 -23.64 -3.15 4.64
N GLN A 2 -22.86 -2.20 5.13
CA GLN A 2 -21.67 -1.67 4.43
C GLN A 2 -20.50 -1.91 5.37
N VAL A 3 -19.69 -2.90 5.00
CA VAL A 3 -18.42 -3.18 5.64
C VAL A 3 -17.43 -2.15 5.11
N ASP A 4 -17.37 -1.00 5.77
CA ASP A 4 -16.31 0.00 5.58
C ASP A 4 -15.00 -0.55 6.17
N ALA A 5 -14.52 -1.64 5.56
CA ALA A 5 -13.19 -2.14 5.75
C ALA A 5 -12.35 -1.48 4.67
N ALA A 6 -11.84 -0.28 4.96
CA ALA A 6 -10.87 0.50 4.18
C ALA A 6 -10.30 -0.29 2.99
N ILE A 7 -10.90 -0.11 1.81
CA ILE A 7 -10.59 -0.92 0.62
C ILE A 7 -9.14 -0.64 0.26
N ALA A 8 -8.25 -1.54 0.66
CA ALA A 8 -6.87 -1.47 0.26
C ALA A 8 -6.84 -1.52 -1.29
N PRO A 9 -6.29 -0.51 -1.95
CA PRO A 9 -6.27 -0.46 -3.40
C PRO A 9 -5.50 -1.65 -3.96
N HIS A 10 -5.82 -2.02 -5.20
CA HIS A 10 -5.03 -2.98 -5.93
C HIS A 10 -3.76 -2.31 -6.48
N CYS A 11 -2.68 -3.07 -6.51
CA CYS A 11 -1.40 -2.64 -7.06
C CYS A 11 -1.51 -2.49 -8.58
N PRO A 12 -1.13 -1.34 -9.18
CA PRO A 12 -1.25 -1.12 -10.62
C PRO A 12 -0.33 -2.03 -11.47
N SER A 13 0.73 -2.59 -10.87
CA SER A 13 1.66 -3.47 -11.60
C SER A 13 1.28 -4.96 -11.60
N CYS A 14 0.53 -5.44 -10.59
CA CYS A 14 0.23 -6.87 -10.46
C CYS A 14 -1.20 -7.17 -10.00
N ASN A 15 -2.04 -6.15 -9.88
CA ASN A 15 -3.43 -6.20 -9.41
C ASN A 15 -3.64 -6.87 -8.04
N SER A 16 -2.58 -7.11 -7.28
CA SER A 16 -2.65 -7.73 -5.95
C SER A 16 -3.04 -6.70 -4.90
N GLN A 17 -3.72 -7.16 -3.86
CA GLN A 17 -4.14 -6.32 -2.73
C GLN A 17 -2.93 -5.64 -2.08
N MET A 18 -3.02 -4.33 -1.86
CA MET A 18 -1.98 -3.57 -1.19
C MET A 18 -2.17 -3.62 0.32
N VAL A 19 -1.12 -3.27 1.05
CA VAL A 19 -1.13 -3.20 2.52
C VAL A 19 -0.60 -1.85 2.95
N ARG A 20 -1.21 -1.27 3.98
CA ARG A 20 -0.79 0.01 4.54
C ARG A 20 0.52 -0.17 5.28
N ARG A 21 1.53 0.62 4.92
CA ARG A 21 2.85 0.63 5.54
C ARG A 21 3.19 2.06 5.94
N ASN A 22 3.92 2.19 7.04
CA ASN A 22 4.43 3.48 7.48
C ASN A 22 5.84 3.70 6.91
N ALA A 23 6.07 4.88 6.35
CA ALA A 23 7.39 5.29 5.93
C ALA A 23 8.22 5.60 7.19
N LYS A 24 9.25 4.77 7.44
CA LYS A 24 10.13 4.94 8.61
C LYS A 24 11.27 5.92 8.37
N ARG A 25 11.59 6.25 7.11
CA ARG A 25 12.75 7.05 6.70
C ARG A 25 12.45 7.83 5.42
N GLY A 26 13.11 8.98 5.24
CA GLY A 26 13.01 9.84 4.05
C GLY A 26 12.08 11.04 4.25
N VAL A 27 11.82 11.78 3.16
CA VAL A 27 10.99 13.01 3.16
C VAL A 27 9.54 12.76 3.60
N ASN A 28 9.06 11.52 3.45
CA ASN A 28 7.73 11.09 3.87
C ASN A 28 7.75 10.31 5.20
N ALA A 29 8.82 10.40 6.00
CA ALA A 29 8.90 9.69 7.27
C ALA A 29 7.73 10.09 8.20
N GLY A 30 6.99 9.10 8.68
CA GLY A 30 5.75 9.28 9.44
C GLY A 30 4.47 9.21 8.61
N SER A 31 4.56 9.28 7.27
CA SER A 31 3.40 9.11 6.39
C SER A 31 3.09 7.64 6.14
N GLU A 32 1.82 7.34 5.90
CA GLU A 32 1.36 6.03 5.50
C GLU A 32 1.34 5.93 3.97
N PHE A 33 1.65 4.74 3.44
CA PHE A 33 1.59 4.47 2.02
C PHE A 33 1.12 3.03 1.79
N TRP A 34 0.48 2.79 0.66
CA TRP A 34 0.15 1.46 0.21
C TRP A 34 1.37 0.79 -0.40
N GLY A 35 1.83 -0.31 0.19
CA GLY A 35 2.84 -1.19 -0.37
C GLY A 35 2.23 -2.47 -0.92
N CYS A 36 2.72 -2.96 -2.06
CA CYS A 36 2.24 -4.24 -2.60
C CYS A 36 2.56 -5.41 -1.67
N ARG A 37 1.61 -6.35 -1.49
CA ARG A 37 1.82 -7.56 -0.69
C ARG A 37 2.86 -8.54 -1.27
N ASN A 38 3.13 -8.46 -2.57
CA ASN A 38 4.06 -9.36 -3.28
C ASN A 38 5.51 -8.86 -3.30
N TYR A 39 5.88 -7.89 -2.48
CA TYR A 39 7.29 -7.47 -2.33
C TYR A 39 8.15 -8.65 -1.83
N PRO A 40 9.35 -8.92 -2.39
CA PRO A 40 10.14 -8.10 -3.32
C PRO A 40 9.83 -8.30 -4.81
N ARG A 41 8.97 -9.26 -5.18
CA ARG A 41 8.62 -9.55 -6.59
C ARG A 41 7.85 -8.42 -7.25
N CYS A 42 7.03 -7.69 -6.48
CA CYS A 42 6.37 -6.48 -6.92
C CYS A 42 6.73 -5.31 -5.98
N ARG A 43 7.31 -4.26 -6.56
CA ARG A 43 7.70 -3.02 -5.84
C ARG A 43 6.67 -1.90 -6.01
N GLY A 44 5.44 -2.24 -6.40
CA GLY A 44 4.37 -1.26 -6.53
C GLY A 44 4.08 -0.59 -5.19
N THR A 45 4.12 0.73 -5.18
CA THR A 45 3.78 1.57 -4.03
C THR A 45 2.81 2.65 -4.49
N ARG A 46 1.94 3.11 -3.59
CA ARG A 46 1.04 4.25 -3.80
C ARG A 46 0.98 5.06 -2.52
N GLU A 47 0.84 6.36 -2.65
CA GLU A 47 0.47 7.23 -1.54
C GLU A 47 -0.92 6.88 -1.00
N ILE A 48 -1.12 7.14 0.29
CA ILE A 48 -2.41 7.06 0.96
C ILE A 48 -3.10 8.42 0.93
#